data_AF-E9FNG4-F1
#
_entry.id   AF-E9FNG4-F1
#
_cell.length_a   1.000
_cell.length_b   1.000
_cell.length_c   1.000
_cell.angle_alpha   90.00
_cell.angle_beta   90.00
_cell.angle_gamma   90.00
#
_symmetry.space_group_name_H-M   'P 1'
#
loop_
_entity.id
_entity.type
_entity.pdbx_description
1 polymer ?
#
loop_
_entity_poly.entity_id
_entity_poly.type
_entity_poly.pdbx_seq_one_letter_code
_entity_poly.pdbx_strand_id
1 'polypeptide(L)' 'MIFQLLGQGNYVVSYGQTQTDGDTCAQYDIFRLENGKIVEHWDNKEVMPKVEELTNRGKF' A
#
# COMPACT_ATOMS: atom_id res chain seq x y z
N MET A 1 -7.51 4.20 3.43
CA MET A 1 -8.44 3.17 2.90
C MET A 1 -7.60 2.06 2.28
N ILE A 2 -7.82 0.80 2.65
CA ILE A 2 -7.15 -0.35 2.02
C ILE A 2 -7.98 -0.78 0.81
N PHE A 3 -7.34 -1.00 -0.33
CA PHE A 3 -7.98 -1.47 -1.55
C PHE A 3 -7.88 -2.98 -1.68
N GLN A 4 -6.71 -3.54 -1.38
CA GLN A 4 -6.50 -4.97 -1.47
C GLN A 4 -5.51 -5.48 -0.43
N LEU A 5 -5.70 -6.75 -0.08
CA LEU A 5 -4.77 -7.57 0.66
C LEU A 5 -4.42 -8.79 -0.18
N LEU A 6 -3.13 -9.10 -0.28
CA LEU A 6 -2.60 -10.26 -0.99
C LEU A 6 -1.69 -11.04 -0.04
N GLY A 7 -1.84 -12.36 -0.02
CA GLY A 7 -1.00 -13.26 0.77
C GLY A 7 -0.31 -14.28 -0.11
N GLN A 8 1.00 -14.47 0.08
CA GLN A 8 1.75 -15.52 -0.59
C GLN A 8 2.84 -16.07 0.34
N GLY A 9 2.74 -17.35 0.69
CA GLY A 9 3.64 -17.97 1.67
C GLY A 9 3.55 -17.24 3.00
N ASN A 10 4.69 -16.77 3.51
CA ASN A 10 4.77 -15.98 4.74
C ASN A 10 4.80 -14.47 4.51
N TYR A 11 4.39 -14.00 3.33
CA TYR A 11 4.28 -12.57 3.02
C TYR A 11 2.82 -12.13 2.91
N VAL A 12 2.55 -10.92 3.40
CA VAL A 12 1.28 -10.21 3.22
C VAL A 12 1.59 -8.84 2.65
N VAL A 13 0.86 -8.46 1.59
CA VAL A 13 0.92 -7.13 1.00
C VAL A 13 -0.42 -6.45 1.19
N SER A 14 -0.40 -5.21 1.66
CA SER A 14 -1.55 -4.31 1.57
C SER A 14 -1.22 -3.16 0.64
N TYR A 15 -2.21 -2.74 -0.16
CA TYR A 15 -2.11 -1.46 -0.85
C TYR A 15 -3.41 -0.68 -0.76
N GLY A 16 -3.26 0.64 -0.77
CA GLY A 16 -4.37 1.56 -0.64
C GLY A 16 -3.91 3.01 -0.60
N GLN A 17 -4.77 3.84 -0.02
CA GLN A 17 -4.52 5.26 0.16
C GLN A 17 -4.40 5.62 1.63
N THR A 18 -3.47 6.52 1.94
CA THR A 18 -3.28 7.12 3.27
C THR A 18 -3.28 8.64 3.16
N GLN A 19 -3.62 9.32 4.27
CA GLN A 19 -3.44 10.77 4.39
C GLN A 19 -2.15 11.01 5.17
N THR A 20 -1.19 11.72 4.58
CA THR A 20 0.05 12.15 5.25
C THR A 20 0.20 13.65 5.05
N ASP A 21 0.32 14.42 6.13
CA ASP A 21 0.58 15.87 6.09
C ASP A 21 -0.36 16.69 5.19
N GLY A 22 -1.61 16.22 5.03
CA GLY A 22 -2.62 16.85 4.17
C GLY A 22 -2.68 16.30 2.74
N ASP A 23 -1.64 15.58 2.31
CA ASP A 23 -1.60 14.91 1.00
C ASP A 23 -2.24 13.52 1.06
N THR A 24 -2.91 13.16 -0.03
CA THR A 24 -3.32 11.78 -0.28
C THR A 24 -2.16 11.04 -0.93
N CYS A 25 -1.71 9.97 -0.29
CA CYS A 25 -0.64 9.13 -0.80
C CYS A 25 -1.15 7.74 -1.19
N ALA A 26 -0.59 7.19 -2.27
CA ALA A 26 -0.63 5.76 -2.52
C ALA A 26 0.42 5.08 -1.65
N GLN A 27 0.04 4.00 -0.97
CA GLN A 27 0.94 3.27 -0.08
C GLN A 27 0.85 1.77 -0.32
N TYR A 28 2.03 1.15 -0.33
CA TYR A 28 2.20 -0.29 -0.25
C TYR A 28 2.90 -0.63 1.06
N ASP A 29 2.37 -1.61 1.78
CA ASP A 29 3.03 -2.21 2.93
C ASP A 29 3.22 -3.71 2.66
N ILE A 30 4.43 -4.19 2.91
CA ILE A 30 4.81 -5.60 2.80
C ILE A 30 5.24 -6.08 4.17
N PHE A 31 4.66 -7.17 4.63
CA PHE A 31 4.99 -7.81 5.89
C PHE A 31 5.52 -9.21 5.62
N ARG A 32 6.65 -9.57 6.25
CA ARG A 32 7.07 -10.97 6.37
C ARG A 32 6.70 -11.47 7.76
N LEU A 33 6.12 -12.66 7.81
CA LEU A 33 5.73 -13.32 9.04
C LEU A 33 6.66 -14.49 9.38
N GLU A 34 6.82 -14.72 10.67
CA GLU A 34 7.47 -15.88 11.25
C GLU A 34 6.83 -16.20 12.60
N ASN A 35 6.45 -17.46 12.83
CA ASN A 35 5.77 -17.91 14.06
C ASN A 35 4.55 -17.04 14.44
N GLY A 36 3.76 -16.64 13.44
CA GLY A 36 2.56 -15.81 13.61
C GLY A 36 2.84 -14.34 13.96
N LYS A 37 4.09 -13.89 13.90
CA LYS A 37 4.50 -12.50 14.18
C LYS A 37 5.05 -11.84 12.94
N ILE A 38 4.86 -10.54 12.81
CA ILE A 38 5.55 -9.72 11.83
C ILE A 38 7.01 -9.59 12.28
N VAL A 39 7.94 -9.99 11.42
CA VAL A 39 9.38 -9.93 11.70
C VAL A 39 10.12 -8.96 10.77
N GLU A 40 9.54 -8.65 9.62
CA GLU A 40 10.02 -7.60 8.72
C GLU A 40 8.82 -6.81 8.17
N HIS A 41 9.03 -5.51 7.98
CA HIS A 41 8.09 -4.57 7.38
C HIS A 41 8.85 -3.69 6.41
N TRP A 42 8.32 -3.55 5.21
CA TRP A 42 8.76 -2.58 4.22
C TRP A 42 7.54 -1.79 3.76
N ASP A 43 7.76 -0.52 3.50
CA ASP A 43 6.75 0.35 2.91
C ASP A 43 7.33 1.13 1.73
N ASN A 44 6.43 1.57 0.85
CA ASN A 44 6.71 2.64 -0.08
C ASN A 44 5.56 3.65 -0.07
N LYS A 45 5.95 4.92 0.14
CA LYS A 45 5.19 6.17 0.19
C LYS A 45 5.19 6.99 -1.11
N GLU A 46 4.09 7.19 -1.84
CA GLU A 46 4.08 8.20 -2.93
C GLU A 46 2.86 9.13 -2.89
N VAL A 47 3.06 10.44 -3.04
CA VAL A 47 1.96 11.41 -3.17
C VAL A 47 1.20 11.13 -4.46
N MET A 48 -0.12 11.03 -4.38
CA MET A 48 -0.92 10.78 -5.57
C MET A 48 -0.90 12.00 -6.50
N PRO A 49 -0.75 11.78 -7.82
CA PRO A 49 -0.91 12.85 -8.79
C PRO A 49 -2.31 13.45 -8.70
N LYS A 50 -2.47 14.66 -9.24
CA LYS A 50 -3.80 15.22 -9.42
C LYS A 50 -4.64 14.33 -10.32
N VAL A 51 -5.94 14.33 -10.11
CA VAL A 51 -6.87 13.43 -10.82
C VAL A 51 -6.78 13.59 -12.34
N GLU A 52 -6.49 14.79 -12.81
CA GLU A 52 -6.37 15.15 -14.23
C GLU A 52 -5.10 14.57 -14.87
N GLU A 53 -4.10 14.22 -14.07
CA GLU A 53 -2.81 13.68 -14.51
C GLU A 53 -2.80 12.13 -14.50
N LEU A 54 -3.84 11.50 -13.95
CA LEU A 54 -3.94 10.05 -13.85
C LEU A 54 -4.19 9.41 -15.22
N THR A 55 -3.17 8.75 -15.76
CA THR A 55 -3.24 8.03 -17.05
C THR A 55 -3.99 6.69 -16.98
N ASN A 56 -4.23 6.17 -15.77
CA ASN A 56 -4.86 4.87 -15.54
C ASN A 56 -5.95 4.92 -14.46
N ARG A 57 -6.76 5.99 -14.44
CA ARG A 57 -7.78 6.19 -13.41
C ARG A 57 -8.76 5.01 -13.34
N GLY A 58 -8.96 4.46 -12.13
CA GLY A 58 -9.88 3.35 -11.88
C GLY A 58 -9.33 1.95 -12.24
N LYS A 59 -8.05 1.86 -12.61
CA LYS A 59 -7.34 0.58 -12.64
C LYS A 59 -6.84 0.32 -11.22
N PHE A 60 -7.58 -0.54 -10.51
CA PHE A 60 -7.57 -0.82 -9.06
C PHE A 60 -8.35 0.21 -8.24
#